data_AF-A0A1S8TL28-F1
#
_entry.id   AF-A0A1S8TL28-F1
#
_cell.length_a   1.000
_cell.length_b   1.000
_cell.length_c   1.000
_cell.angle_alpha   90.00
_cell.angle_beta   90.00
_cell.angle_gamma   90.00
#
_symmetry.space_group_name_H-M   'P 1'
#
loop_
_entity.id
_entity.type
_entity.pdbx_description
1 polymer ?
#
loop_
_entity_poly.entity_id
_entity_poly.type
_entity_poly.pdbx_seq_one_letter_code
_entity_poly.pdbx_strand_id
1 'polypeptide(L)'
;MIIGCTKKLQDEIGLVTQKNRVEESELFSWSANLIKLKRRKAVVVVNDKNRFGFVLFGLKKKDFIKIEELILQGIRKSLQQLKIKKEIIWSTRGCWWNNRI
;
A
#
# COMPACT_ATOMS: atom_id res chain seq x y z
N MET A 1 5.31 -4.28 7.77
CA MET A 1 4.49 -3.24 7.11
C MET A 1 3.17 -3.85 6.69
N ILE A 2 2.06 -3.21 7.07
CA ILE A 2 0.70 -3.65 6.74
C ILE A 2 0.05 -2.61 5.80
N ILE A 3 -0.71 -3.10 4.82
CA ILE A 3 -1.53 -2.27 3.93
C ILE A 3 -3.01 -2.64 4.13
N GLY A 4 -3.71 -1.83 4.92
CA GLY A 4 -5.15 -1.94 5.12
C GLY A 4 -5.91 -1.48 3.88
N CYS A 5 -6.62 -2.39 3.23
CA CYS A 5 -7.46 -2.06 2.06
C CYS A 5 -8.90 -1.79 2.48
N THR A 6 -9.53 -0.74 1.94
CA THR A 6 -10.99 -0.56 2.14
C THR A 6 -11.77 -1.70 1.47
N LYS A 7 -12.99 -1.99 1.95
CA LYS A 7 -13.85 -3.05 1.36
C LYS A 7 -13.98 -2.90 -0.15
N LYS A 8 -14.20 -1.67 -0.63
CA LYS A 8 -14.29 -1.36 -2.06
C LYS A 8 -13.01 -1.72 -2.85
N LEU A 9 -11.83 -1.55 -2.24
CA LEU A 9 -10.58 -1.98 -2.87
C LEU A 9 -10.44 -3.50 -2.82
N GLN A 10 -10.83 -4.15 -1.71
CA GLN A 10 -10.83 -5.62 -1.57
C GLN A 10 -11.71 -6.30 -2.61
N ASP A 11 -12.92 -5.77 -2.84
CA ASP A 11 -13.86 -6.28 -3.85
C ASP A 11 -13.28 -6.16 -5.26
N GLU A 12 -12.52 -5.11 -5.56
CA GLU A 12 -11.89 -4.89 -6.88
C GLU A 12 -10.74 -5.87 -7.15
N ILE A 13 -9.99 -6.24 -6.11
CA ILE A 13 -8.81 -7.12 -6.21
C ILE A 13 -9.16 -8.59 -5.99
N GLY A 14 -10.39 -8.89 -5.55
CA GLY A 14 -10.86 -10.25 -5.29
C GLY A 14 -10.22 -10.91 -4.07
N LEU A 15 -9.73 -10.12 -3.10
CA LEU A 15 -9.15 -10.67 -1.87
C LEU A 15 -10.25 -11.02 -0.85
N VAL A 16 -10.22 -12.26 -0.36
CA VAL A 16 -11.01 -12.68 0.81
C VAL A 16 -10.21 -12.30 2.06
N THR A 17 -10.78 -11.44 2.91
CA THR A 17 -10.09 -10.93 4.10
C THR A 17 -9.70 -12.06 5.04
N GLN A 18 -8.40 -12.24 5.33
CA GLN A 18 -7.98 -12.87 6.57
C GLN A 18 -7.96 -11.79 7.65
N LYS A 19 -8.90 -11.86 8.60
CA LYS A 19 -8.98 -10.95 9.78
C LYS A 19 -7.86 -11.23 10.80
N ASN A 20 -6.65 -11.54 10.35
CA ASN A 20 -5.54 -11.67 11.27
C ASN A 20 -5.14 -10.26 11.69
N ARG A 21 -5.51 -9.87 12.91
CA ARG A 21 -4.98 -8.67 13.54
C ARG A 21 -3.49 -8.91 13.77
N VAL A 22 -2.69 -8.49 12.81
CA VAL A 22 -1.25 -8.35 13.01
C VAL A 22 -1.07 -6.99 13.66
N GLU A 23 -0.60 -6.99 14.91
CA GLU A 23 -0.20 -5.76 15.58
C GLU A 23 1.11 -5.27 14.97
N GLU A 24 1.02 -4.19 14.20
CA GLU A 24 2.14 -3.50 13.59
C GLU A 24 2.08 -2.04 14.04
N SER A 25 3.24 -1.41 14.25
CA SER A 25 3.25 -0.01 14.68
C SER A 25 2.58 0.88 13.62
N GLU A 26 1.84 1.91 14.05
CA GLU A 26 1.13 2.83 13.14
C GLU A 26 2.06 3.48 12.09
N LEU A 27 3.36 3.59 12.40
CA LEU A 27 4.36 4.11 11.45
C LEU A 27 4.54 3.19 10.23
N PHE A 28 4.40 1.87 10.42
CA PHE A 28 4.50 0.85 9.37
C PHE A 28 3.12 0.38 8.86
N SER A 29 2.05 1.11 9.21
CA SER A 29 0.69 0.85 8.75
C SER A 29 0.26 1.89 7.73
N TRP A 30 -0.36 1.41 6.65
CA TRP A 30 -0.84 2.23 5.54
C TRP A 30 -2.26 1.85 5.19
N SER A 31 -3.09 2.84 4.88
CA SER A 31 -4.45 2.67 4.38
C SER A 31 -4.51 2.92 2.88
N ALA A 32 -5.11 2.00 2.13
CA ALA A 32 -5.31 2.07 0.69
C ALA A 32 -6.80 2.10 0.33
N ASN A 33 -7.24 3.12 -0.41
CA ASN A 33 -8.64 3.34 -0.76
C ASN A 33 -8.86 3.54 -2.27
N LEU A 34 -9.83 2.80 -2.82
CA LEU A 34 -10.24 2.91 -4.23
C LEU A 34 -11.24 4.07 -4.44
N ILE A 35 -10.80 5.08 -5.20
CA ILE A 35 -11.63 6.19 -5.64
C ILE A 35 -11.81 6.18 -7.16
N LYS A 36 -12.78 6.96 -7.65
CA LYS A 36 -12.92 7.28 -9.08
C LYS A 36 -12.67 8.76 -9.26
N LEU A 37 -11.69 9.11 -10.08
CA LEU A 37 -11.35 10.50 -10.42
C LEU A 37 -11.41 10.65 -11.94
N LYS A 38 -12.24 11.58 -12.43
CA LYS A 38 -12.46 11.82 -13.88
C LYS A 38 -12.70 10.53 -14.68
N ARG A 39 -13.62 9.68 -14.18
CA ARG A 39 -13.99 8.37 -14.76
C ARG A 39 -12.88 7.31 -14.77
N ARG A 40 -11.72 7.59 -14.16
CA ARG A 40 -10.62 6.61 -14.01
C ARG A 40 -10.55 6.11 -12.58
N LYS A 41 -10.17 4.85 -12.40
CA LYS A 41 -9.91 4.29 -11.08
C LYS A 41 -8.58 4.84 -10.56
N ALA A 42 -8.53 5.17 -9.28
CA ALA A 42 -7.32 5.58 -8.60
C ALA A 42 -7.30 4.99 -7.19
N VAL A 43 -6.11 4.70 -6.69
CA VAL A 43 -5.92 4.25 -5.31
C VAL A 43 -5.16 5.34 -4.56
N VAL A 44 -5.79 5.85 -3.50
CA VAL A 44 -5.15 6.76 -2.54
C VAL A 44 -4.52 5.91 -1.45
N VAL A 45 -3.25 6.14 -1.19
CA VAL A 45 -2.48 5.43 -0.16
C VAL A 45 -1.99 6.44 0.86
N VAL A 46 -2.26 6.20 2.15
CA VAL A 46 -1.96 7.13 3.24
C VAL A 46 -1.31 6.36 4.39
N ASN A 47 -0.24 6.88 4.96
CA ASN A 47 0.35 6.34 6.18
C ASN A 47 -0.52 6.67 7.39
N ASP A 48 -0.76 5.69 8.25
CA ASP A 48 -1.74 5.83 9.32
C ASP A 48 -1.27 6.76 10.44
N LYS A 49 0.05 6.88 10.67
CA LYS A 49 0.61 7.75 11.71
C LYS A 49 0.74 9.20 11.24
N ASN A 50 1.49 9.43 10.15
CA ASN A 50 1.90 10.79 9.76
C ASN A 50 1.00 11.42 8.69
N ARG A 51 -0.01 10.70 8.20
CA ARG A 51 -0.98 11.13 7.17
C ARG A 51 -0.36 11.52 5.83
N PHE A 52 0.93 11.28 5.63
CA PHE A 52 1.57 11.40 4.32
C PHE A 52 0.93 10.39 3.36
N GLY A 53 0.66 10.81 2.12
CA GLY A 53 0.04 9.94 1.15
C GLY A 53 0.38 10.28 -0.29
N PHE A 54 0.03 9.35 -1.17
CA PHE A 54 0.22 9.47 -2.61
C PHE A 54 -0.95 8.83 -3.35
N VAL A 55 -1.06 9.12 -4.65
CA VAL A 55 -2.15 8.62 -5.50
C VAL A 55 -1.58 7.80 -6.66
N LEU A 56 -2.03 6.56 -6.77
CA LEU A 56 -1.87 5.75 -7.98
C LEU A 56 -3.05 6.07 -8.91
N PHE A 57 -2.82 6.91 -9.91
CA PHE A 57 -3.88 7.41 -10.80
C PHE A 57 -3.95 6.64 -12.13
N GLY A 58 -5.16 6.52 -12.69
CA GLY A 58 -5.36 6.00 -14.04
C GLY A 58 -5.26 4.48 -14.17
N LEU A 59 -5.53 3.74 -13.08
CA LEU A 59 -5.38 2.29 -13.01
C LEU A 59 -6.38 1.57 -13.90
N LYS A 60 -5.89 0.56 -14.62
CA LYS A 60 -6.67 -0.38 -15.43
C LYS A 60 -6.82 -1.72 -14.70
N LYS A 61 -7.72 -2.58 -15.16
CA LYS A 61 -7.97 -3.91 -14.57
C LYS A 61 -6.67 -4.73 -14.37
N LYS A 62 -5.76 -4.70 -15.35
CA LYS A 62 -4.46 -5.38 -15.27
C LYS A 62 -3.54 -4.86 -14.15
N ASP A 63 -3.70 -3.60 -13.75
CA ASP A 63 -2.87 -3.00 -12.69
C ASP A 63 -3.32 -3.48 -11.31
N PHE A 64 -4.60 -3.83 -11.16
CA PHE A 64 -5.14 -4.38 -9.91
C PHE A 64 -4.60 -5.77 -9.58
N ILE A 65 -4.16 -6.54 -10.59
CA ILE A 65 -3.47 -7.84 -10.41
C ILE A 65 -2.14 -7.66 -9.66
N LYS A 66 -1.48 -6.51 -9.83
CA LYS A 66 -0.16 -6.19 -9.25
C LYS A 66 -0.22 -4.99 -8.30
N ILE A 67 -1.38 -4.74 -7.70
CA ILE A 67 -1.62 -3.52 -6.92
C ILE A 67 -0.72 -3.42 -5.69
N GLU A 68 -0.44 -4.54 -5.03
CA GLU A 68 0.47 -4.60 -3.88
C GLU A 68 1.87 -4.08 -4.28
N GLU A 69 2.40 -4.56 -5.40
CA GLU A 69 3.68 -4.11 -5.93
C GLU A 69 3.67 -2.61 -6.24
N LEU A 70 2.60 -2.11 -6.87
CA LEU A 70 2.46 -0.68 -7.19
C LEU A 70 2.41 0.19 -5.93
N ILE A 71 1.73 -0.26 -4.88
CA ILE A 71 1.68 0.44 -3.59
C ILE A 71 3.07 0.44 -2.94
N LEU A 72 3.75 -0.70 -2.89
CA LEU A 72 5.10 -0.81 -2.34
C LEU A 72 6.11 0.07 -3.08
N GLN A 73 6.04 0.10 -4.42
CA GLN A 73 6.86 0.99 -5.24
C GLN A 73 6.54 2.47 -4.99
N GLY A 74 5.25 2.81 -4.85
CA GLY A 74 4.82 4.17 -4.53
C GLY A 74 5.34 4.65 -3.17
N ILE A 75 5.24 3.82 -2.14
CA ILE A 75 5.81 4.10 -0.81
C ILE A 75 7.31 4.35 -0.93
N ARG A 76 8.06 3.44 -1.57
CA ARG A 76 9.52 3.58 -1.74
C ARG A 76 9.91 4.87 -2.46
N LYS A 77 9.27 5.17 -3.59
CA LYS A 77 9.53 6.40 -4.37
C LYS A 77 9.24 7.64 -3.54
N SER A 78 8.15 7.62 -2.78
CA SER A 78 7.77 8.74 -1.91
C SER A 78 8.78 8.97 -0.78
N LEU A 79 9.21 7.90 -0.09
CA LEU A 79 10.22 8.00 0.97
C LEU A 79 11.57 8.47 0.43
N GLN A 80 11.95 8.03 -0.78
CA GLN A 80 13.16 8.51 -1.47
C GLN A 80 13.06 10.00 -1.81
N GLN A 81 11.91 10.47 -2.29
CA GLN A 81 11.67 11.89 -2.58
C GLN A 81 11.72 12.75 -1.32
N LEU A 82 11.26 12.22 -0.18
CA LEU A 82 11.39 12.85 1.14
C LEU A 82 12.83 12.82 1.71
N LYS A 83 13.81 12.32 0.93
CA LYS A 83 15.23 12.19 1.34
C LYS A 83 15.43 11.37 2.61
N ILE A 84 14.54 10.43 2.90
CA ILE A 84 14.70 9.50 4.01
C ILE A 84 15.87 8.57 3.71
N LYS A 85 16.72 8.33 4.72
CA LYS A 85 17.90 7.46 4.60
C LYS A 85 17.51 6.08 4.06
N LYS A 86 18.28 5.56 3.10
CA LYS A 86 18.01 4.27 2.43
C LYS A 86 17.90 3.10 3.42
N GLU A 87 18.64 3.14 4.52
CA GLU A 87 18.62 2.14 5.60
C GLU A 87 17.22 1.98 6.21
N ILE A 88 16.48 3.08 6.37
CA ILE A 88 15.11 3.09 6.90
C ILE A 88 14.11 2.53 5.87
N ILE A 89 14.37 2.74 4.58
CA ILE A 89 13.53 2.22 3.49
C ILE A 89 13.71 0.70 3.32
N TRP A 90 14.88 0.16 3.68
CA TRP A 90 15.15 -1.27 3.59
C TRP A 90 14.59 -2.07 4.79
N SER A 91 14.54 -1.46 5.98
CA SER A 91 13.96 -2.10 7.16
C SER A 91 12.46 -2.43 7.01
N THR A 92 11.74 -1.72 6.14
CA THR A 92 10.33 -2.02 5.84
C THR A 92 10.11 -3.35 5.10
N ARG A 93 11.17 -4.08 4.70
CA ARG A 93 11.09 -5.43 4.11
C ARG A 93 10.86 -6.56 5.12
N GLY A 94 11.03 -6.29 6.42
CA GLY A 94 11.33 -7.32 7.42
C GLY A 94 10.26 -8.35 7.81
N CYS A 95 8.98 -8.24 7.40
CA CYS A 95 7.95 -9.10 8.01
C CYS A 95 7.37 -10.22 7.13
N TRP A 96 7.69 -10.31 5.83
CA TRP A 96 6.97 -11.28 4.97
C TRP A 96 7.85 -12.07 3.99
N TRP A 97 9.16 -11.83 3.91
CA TRP A 97 10.01 -12.52 2.94
C TRP A 97 10.64 -13.83 3.46
N ASN A 98 10.57 -14.13 4.77
CA ASN A 98 11.20 -15.32 5.35
C ASN A 98 10.33 -16.58 5.47
N ASN A 99 9.05 -16.55 5.06
CA ASN A 99 8.15 -17.73 5.13
C ASN A 99 7.63 -18.17 3.76
N ARG A 100 8.46 -18.07 2.72
CA ARG A 100 8.15 -18.63 1.41
C ARG A 100 9.37 -19.32 0.79
N ILE A 101 9.93 -20.27 1.54
CA ILE A 101 10.70 -21.43 1.06
C ILE A 101 10.25 -22.62 1.91
#